data_AF-G9YWZ2-F1
#
_entry.id   AF-G9YWZ2-F1
#
_cell.length_a   1.000
_cell.length_b   1.000
_cell.length_c   1.000
_cell.angle_alpha   90.00
_cell.angle_beta   90.00
_cell.angle_gamma   90.00
#
_symmetry.space_group_name_H-M   'P 1'
#
loop_
_entity.id
_entity.type
_entity.pdbx_description
1 polymer ?
#
loop_
_entity_poly.entity_id
_entity_poly.type
_entity_poly.pdbx_seq_one_letter_code
_entity_poly.pdbx_strand_id
1 'polypeptide(L)' 'MGHLAERIVEVAVDSGVPVYEDNSLATILSQMELGREIPEELYQAIVDIYIYFLQFDPSDPEKYRRERRERLEAKQAKE' A
#
# COMPACT_ATOMS: atom_id res chain seq x y z
N MET A 1 2.85 17.93 0.93
CA MET A 1 3.43 17.15 -0.17
C MET A 1 4.38 18.08 -0.92
N GLY A 2 5.56 17.62 -1.33
CA GLY A 2 6.41 18.42 -2.22
C GLY A 2 5.85 18.35 -3.65
N HIS A 3 6.06 19.39 -4.47
CA HIS A 3 5.56 19.44 -5.85
C HIS A 3 5.95 18.22 -6.70
N LEU A 4 7.08 17.57 -6.40
CA LEU A 4 7.49 16.35 -7.07
C LEU A 4 6.58 15.16 -6.74
N ALA A 5 6.17 15.02 -5.47
CA ALA A 5 5.31 13.92 -5.04
C ALA A 5 3.92 14.02 -5.68
N GLU A 6 3.39 15.24 -5.79
CA GLU A 6 2.12 15.51 -6.48
C GLU A 6 2.19 15.07 -7.94
N ARG A 7 3.26 15.45 -8.65
CA ARG A 7 3.47 15.03 -10.04
C ARG A 7 3.63 13.52 -10.21
N ILE A 8 4.25 12.82 -9.25
CA ILE A 8 4.36 11.36 -9.28
C ILE A 8 2.97 10.72 -9.21
N VAL A 9 2.11 11.21 -8.31
CA VAL A 9 0.74 10.71 -8.15
C VAL A 9 -0.11 11.02 -9.38
N GLU A 10 -0.06 12.24 -9.92
CA GLU A 10 -0.76 12.62 -11.15
C GLU A 10 -0.39 11.69 -12.31
N VAL A 11 0.91 11.50 -12.56
CA VAL A 11 1.39 10.63 -13.64
C VAL A 11 0.97 9.18 -13.43
N ALA A 12 0.98 8.69 -12.18
CA ALA A 12 0.52 7.34 -11.86
C ALA A 12 -0.96 7.16 -12.21
N VAL A 13 -1.82 8.12 -11.82
CA VAL A 13 -3.26 8.11 -12.12
C VAL A 13 -3.51 8.15 -13.63
N ASP A 14 -2.85 9.07 -14.36
CA ASP A 14 -2.98 9.19 -15.81
C ASP A 14 -2.53 7.92 -16.56
N SER A 15 -1.58 7.18 -15.97
CA SER A 15 -1.05 5.93 -16.51
C SER A 15 -1.82 4.69 -16.07
N GLY A 16 -2.86 4.83 -15.24
CA GLY A 16 -3.61 3.70 -14.68
C GLY A 16 -2.80 2.86 -13.68
N VAL A 17 -1.74 3.42 -13.09
CA VAL A 17 -0.95 2.77 -12.03
C VAL A 17 -1.65 3.04 -10.69
N PRO A 18 -2.12 2.01 -9.97
CA PRO A 18 -2.87 2.21 -8.75
C PRO A 18 -1.95 2.68 -7.61
N VAL A 19 -2.45 3.61 -6.80
CA VAL A 19 -1.70 4.24 -5.70
C VAL A 19 -2.22 3.70 -4.36
N TYR A 20 -1.31 3.23 -3.52
CA TYR A 20 -1.60 2.79 -2.15
C TYR A 20 -1.10 3.85 -1.15
N GLU A 21 -1.99 4.28 -0.26
CA GLU A 21 -1.69 5.34 0.71
C GLU A 21 -1.38 4.74 2.10
N ASP A 22 -0.12 4.88 2.53
CA ASP A 22 0.34 4.53 3.87
C ASP A 22 1.44 5.51 4.31
N ASN A 23 1.11 6.40 5.24
CA ASN A 23 2.02 7.45 5.69
C ASN A 23 3.27 6.91 6.41
N SER A 24 3.13 5.82 7.16
CA SER A 24 4.24 5.24 7.93
C SER A 24 5.26 4.61 6.98
N LEU A 25 4.76 3.76 6.08
CA LEU A 25 5.60 3.06 5.11
C LEU A 25 6.20 4.02 4.09
N ALA A 26 5.44 4.99 3.59
CA ALA A 26 5.96 6.01 2.68
C ALA A 26 7.10 6.82 3.31
N THR A 27 6.99 7.16 4.59
CA THR A 27 8.07 7.86 5.32
C THR A 27 9.32 7.01 5.36
N ILE A 28 9.21 5.72 5.71
CA ILE A 28 10.36 4.81 5.78
C ILE A 28 11.01 4.64 4.39
N LEU A 29 10.21 4.36 3.36
CA LEU A 29 10.72 4.13 2.00
C LEU A 29 11.33 5.41 1.40
N SER A 30 10.80 6.59 1.72
CA SER A 30 11.34 7.87 1.22
C SER A 30 12.76 8.20 1.73
N GLN A 31 13.20 7.56 2.81
CA GLN A 31 14.55 7.72 3.34
C GLN A 31 15.58 6.83 2.63
N MET A 32 15.12 5.91 1.78
CA MET A 32 15.99 4.98 1.07
C MET A 32 16.57 5.61 -0.20
N GLU A 33 17.79 5.21 -0.54
CA GLU A 33 18.40 5.58 -1.81
C GLU A 33 17.73 4.87 -2.98
N LEU A 34 17.54 5.59 -4.08
CA LEU A 34 16.97 5.05 -5.31
C LEU A 34 17.85 3.92 -5.86
N GLY A 35 17.21 2.84 -6.31
CA GLY A 35 17.88 1.66 -6.86
C GLY A 35 18.43 0.70 -5.80
N ARG A 36 18.33 1.03 -4.51
CA ARG A 36 18.66 0.11 -3.43
C ARG A 36 17.60 -0.98 -3.30
N GLU A 37 18.03 -2.19 -2.98
CA GLU A 37 17.14 -3.29 -2.62
C GLU A 37 16.39 -3.00 -1.31
N ILE A 38 15.20 -3.58 -1.19
CA ILE A 38 14.38 -3.48 0.01
C ILE A 38 15.01 -4.32 1.12
N PRO A 39 15.19 -3.79 2.35
CA PRO A 39 15.65 -4.57 3.50
C PRO A 39 14.67 -5.69 3.88
N GLU A 40 15.18 -6.78 4.44
CA GLU A 40 14.35 -7.93 4.85
C GLU A 40 13.29 -7.55 5.89
N GLU A 41 13.58 -6.58 6.76
CA GLU A 41 12.63 -6.13 7.80
C GLU A 41 11.36 -5.52 7.19
N LEU A 42 11.43 -5.04 5.95
CA LEU A 42 10.29 -4.44 5.24
C LEU A 42 9.55 -5.43 4.33
N TYR A 43 10.04 -6.66 4.17
CA TYR A 43 9.43 -7.63 3.27
C TYR A 43 7.96 -7.91 3.60
N GLN A 44 7.63 -8.00 4.89
CA GLN A 44 6.24 -8.21 5.29
C GLN A 44 5.33 -7.06 4.83
N ALA A 45 5.79 -5.80 4.95
CA ALA A 45 5.02 -4.64 4.52
C ALA A 45 4.82 -4.62 2.99
N ILE A 46 5.84 -5.02 2.24
CA ILE A 46 5.76 -5.11 0.77
C ILE A 46 4.83 -6.25 0.33
N VAL A 47 4.86 -7.40 1.00
CA VAL A 47 3.93 -8.50 0.76
C VAL A 47 2.48 -8.06 1.02
N ASP A 48 2.23 -7.30 2.08
CA ASP A 48 0.90 -6.78 2.39
C ASP A 48 0.36 -5.86 1.28
N ILE A 49 1.24 -5.06 0.64
CA ILE A 49 0.91 -4.27 -0.55
C ILE A 49 0.59 -5.16 -1.74
N TYR A 50 1.37 -6.22 -1.99
CA TYR A 50 1.10 -7.15 -3.08
C TYR A 50 -0.24 -7.85 -2.90
N ILE A 51 -0.57 -8.28 -1.69
CA ILE A 51 -1.87 -8.90 -1.40
C ILE A 51 -3.00 -7.89 -1.61
N TYR A 52 -2.82 -6.64 -1.17
CA TYR A 52 -3.77 -5.56 -1.45
C TYR A 52 -4.05 -5.47 -2.95
N PHE A 53 -3.02 -5.43 -3.80
CA PHE A 53 -3.18 -5.30 -5.25
C PHE A 53 -3.66 -6.58 -5.96
N LEU A 54 -3.31 -7.77 -5.47
CA LEU A 54 -3.85 -9.03 -6.00
C LEU A 54 -5.37 -9.14 -5.79
N GLN A 55 -5.87 -8.54 -4.71
CA GLN A 55 -7.30 -8.49 -4.38
C GLN A 55 -7.94 -7.15 -4.77
N PHE A 56 -7.18 -6.27 -5.42
CA PHE A 56 -7.64 -4.95 -5.82
C PHE A 56 -8.60 -5.08 -6.99
N ASP A 57 -9.85 -4.71 -6.72
CA ASP A 57 -10.86 -4.52 -7.75
C ASP A 57 -10.89 -3.03 -8.10
N PRO A 58 -10.56 -2.64 -9.35
CA PRO A 58 -10.65 -1.25 -9.79
C PRO A 58 -12.05 -0.64 -9.62
N SER A 59 -13.09 -1.48 -9.59
CA SER A 59 -14.49 -1.08 -9.39
C SER A 59 -14.88 -0.97 -7.91
N ASP A 60 -14.13 -1.60 -6.99
CA ASP A 60 -14.32 -1.52 -5.54
C ASP A 60 -12.97 -1.57 -4.77
N PRO A 61 -12.24 -0.45 -4.72
CA PRO A 61 -10.96 -0.34 -4.02
C PRO A 61 -11.03 -0.61 -2.51
N GLU A 62 -12.22 -0.47 -1.92
CA GLU A 62 -12.44 -0.57 -0.47
C GLU A 62 -12.71 -2.00 -0.01
N LYS A 63 -13.09 -2.89 -0.93
CA LYS A 63 -13.43 -4.29 -0.67
C LYS A 63 -12.41 -4.97 0.23
N TYR A 64 -11.13 -4.88 -0.12
CA TYR A 64 -10.05 -5.50 0.64
C TYR A 64 -9.94 -4.95 2.07
N ARG A 65 -9.99 -3.63 2.25
CA ARG A 65 -9.91 -2.99 3.58
C ARG A 65 -11.06 -3.46 4.48
N ARG A 66 -12.25 -3.57 3.91
CA ARG A 66 -13.46 -4.07 4.60
C ARG A 66 -13.31 -5.52 5.03
N GLU A 67 -12.97 -6.41 4.10
CA GLU A 67 -12.81 -7.84 4.37
C GLU A 67 -11.66 -8.13 5.35
N ARG A 68 -10.60 -7.31 5.33
CA ARG A 68 -9.50 -7.43 6.31
C ARG A 68 -9.93 -7.06 7.71
N ARG A 69 -10.64 -5.94 7.86
CA ARG A 69 -11.14 -5.50 9.17
C ARG A 69 -12.08 -6.54 9.77
N GLU A 70 -13.02 -7.06 8.99
CA GLU A 70 -13.94 -8.12 9.41
C GLU A 70 -13.19 -9.40 9.84
N ARG A 71 -12.14 -9.80 9.10
CA ARG A 71 -11.30 -10.96 9.46
C ARG A 71 -10.52 -10.75 10.75
N LEU A 72 -10.05 -9.54 11.02
CA LEU A 72 -9.31 -9.20 12.25
C LEU A 72 -10.27 -9.19 13.46
N GLU A 73 -11.43 -8.57 13.31
CA GLU A 73 -12.49 -8.56 14.34
C GLU A 73 -12.98 -9.98 14.65
N ALA A 74 -13.20 -10.82 13.63
CA ALA A 74 -13.62 -12.21 13.81
C ALA A 74 -12.55 -13.10 14.48
N LYS A 75 -11.26 -12.76 14.35
CA LYS A 75 -10.17 -13.43 15.08
C LYS A 75 -10.15 -13.02 16.56
N GLN A 76 -10.30 -11.72 16.85
CA GLN A 76 -10.32 -11.21 18.22
C GLN A 76 -11.54 -11.69 19.01
N ALA A 77 -12.69 -11.88 18.36
CA ALA A 77 -13.90 -12.39 19.01
C ALA A 77 -13.84 -13.89 19.35
N LYS A 78 -12.80 -14.61 18.89
CA LYS A 78 -12.61 -16.05 19.13
C LYS A 78 -11.52 -16.37 20.16
N GLU A 79 -10.83 -15.34 20.68
CA GLU A 79 -9.88 -15.42 21.79
C GLU A 79 -10.54 -14.92 23.09
#